data_AF-A0A3D2V6S4-F1
#
_entry.id   AF-A0A3D2V6S4-F1
#
_cell.length_a   1.000
_cell.length_b   1.000
_cell.length_c   1.000
_cell.angle_alpha   90.00
_cell.angle_beta   90.00
_cell.angle_gamma   90.00
#
_symmetry.space_group_name_H-M   'P 1'
#
loop_
_entity.id
_entity.type
_entity.pdbx_description
1 polymer ?
#
loop_
_entity_poly.entity_id
_entity_poly.type
_entity_poly.pdbx_seq_one_letter_code
_entity_poly.pdbx_strand_id
1 'polypeptide(L)'
;MKTKNKRRTICRGLFVMLFSICSSIAFGQTQLRYQYEAGSSAQQQFVQQSDVSVAVADQKITSSLSHTIRWRVNVSDVSDESSAAISRTIEGVKIAISAPGLQSVEYDTDSAESEEASQLLDSIKAMVGLEVKYDSDAIGRITNLAVDKSALDKISSSIVNGAAVVNESSLT
;
A
#
# COMPACT_ATOMS: atom_id res chain seq x y z
N MET A 1 -45.31 9.19 -84.94
CA MET A 1 -46.23 10.36 -84.91
C MET A 1 -47.35 10.07 -83.90
N LYS A 2 -47.58 10.96 -82.92
CA LYS A 2 -48.68 11.00 -81.90
C LYS A 2 -48.70 9.88 -80.83
N THR A 3 -48.19 10.09 -79.61
CA THR A 3 -48.74 10.76 -78.38
C THR A 3 -49.73 9.92 -77.54
N LYS A 4 -49.37 9.73 -76.25
CA LYS A 4 -50.17 9.99 -75.00
C LYS A 4 -49.53 9.20 -73.82
N ASN A 5 -48.82 9.79 -72.85
CA ASN A 5 -49.15 10.79 -71.81
C ASN A 5 -49.85 10.20 -70.57
N LYS A 6 -49.22 10.44 -69.39
CA LYS A 6 -49.83 10.63 -68.04
C LYS A 6 -50.38 9.35 -67.34
N ARG A 7 -50.02 8.99 -66.10
CA ARG A 7 -50.06 9.78 -64.85
C ARG A 7 -49.20 9.17 -63.72
N ARG A 8 -48.69 10.07 -62.88
CA ARG A 8 -48.09 9.85 -61.55
C ARG A 8 -49.13 9.35 -60.55
N THR A 9 -48.73 8.50 -59.59
CA THR A 9 -49.35 8.50 -58.26
C THR A 9 -48.31 8.12 -57.20
N ILE A 10 -48.29 8.95 -56.16
CA ILE A 10 -47.40 8.97 -55.01
C ILE A 10 -47.97 8.03 -53.94
N CYS A 11 -47.14 7.16 -53.37
CA CYS A 11 -47.37 6.50 -52.07
C CYS A 11 -46.03 6.60 -51.33
N ARG A 12 -45.82 7.56 -50.41
CA ARG A 12 -46.30 7.56 -49.01
C ARG A 12 -46.24 6.16 -48.38
N GLY A 13 -45.02 5.70 -48.13
CA GLY A 13 -44.72 4.55 -47.27
C GLY A 13 -43.87 5.02 -46.09
N LEU A 14 -44.55 5.24 -44.97
CA LEU A 14 -44.04 5.55 -43.63
C LEU A 14 -43.05 4.45 -43.18
N PHE A 15 -41.75 4.68 -43.32
CA PHE A 15 -40.74 3.76 -42.77
C PHE A 15 -40.56 4.06 -41.29
N VAL A 16 -41.29 3.31 -40.46
CA VAL A 16 -41.23 3.38 -39.00
C VAL A 16 -39.82 2.95 -38.55
N MET A 17 -39.16 3.91 -37.92
CA MET A 17 -37.86 3.83 -37.28
C MET A 17 -37.90 2.81 -36.13
N LEU A 18 -37.49 1.57 -36.38
CA LEU A 18 -37.22 0.58 -35.33
C LEU A 18 -35.78 0.79 -34.83
N PHE A 19 -35.59 1.87 -34.05
CA PHE A 19 -34.36 2.06 -33.27
C PHE A 19 -34.38 0.99 -32.19
N SER A 20 -33.76 -0.16 -32.47
CA SER A 20 -33.47 -1.18 -31.48
C SER A 20 -32.55 -0.54 -30.45
N ILE A 21 -33.14 -0.06 -29.35
CA ILE A 21 -32.44 0.35 -28.15
C ILE A 21 -31.89 -0.95 -27.56
N CYS A 22 -30.78 -1.44 -28.13
CA CYS A 22 -29.83 -2.21 -27.36
C CYS A 22 -29.36 -1.23 -26.29
N SER A 23 -30.01 -1.28 -25.13
CA SER A 23 -29.41 -0.83 -23.89
C SER A 23 -28.15 -1.66 -23.73
N SER A 24 -27.06 -1.18 -24.33
CA SER A 24 -25.73 -1.56 -23.91
C SER A 24 -25.71 -1.22 -22.43
N ILE A 25 -25.89 -2.24 -21.60
CA ILE A 25 -25.54 -2.17 -20.20
C ILE A 25 -24.07 -1.83 -20.24
N ALA A 26 -23.77 -0.54 -20.12
CA ALA A 26 -22.44 -0.07 -19.86
C ALA A 26 -22.14 -0.58 -18.46
N PHE A 27 -21.66 -1.81 -18.37
CA PHE A 27 -20.89 -2.25 -17.23
C PHE A 27 -19.74 -1.25 -17.17
N GLY A 28 -19.87 -0.29 -16.25
CA GLY A 28 -18.86 0.74 -16.06
C GLY A 28 -17.54 0.01 -15.96
N GLN A 29 -16.62 0.31 -16.89
CA GLN A 29 -15.26 -0.21 -16.85
C GLN A 29 -14.75 0.10 -15.45
N THR A 30 -14.68 -0.93 -14.61
CA THR A 30 -14.09 -0.78 -13.30
C THR A 30 -12.64 -0.44 -13.58
N GLN A 31 -12.24 0.79 -13.27
CA GLN A 31 -10.87 1.22 -13.48
C GLN A 31 -10.00 0.39 -12.55
N LEU A 32 -9.36 -0.64 -13.11
CA LEU A 32 -8.45 -1.50 -12.38
C LEU A 32 -7.28 -0.63 -11.92
N ARG A 33 -7.03 -0.60 -10.61
CA ARG A 33 -5.91 0.17 -10.05
C ARG A 33 -4.59 -0.57 -10.21
N TYR A 34 -4.66 -1.89 -10.30
CA TYR A 34 -3.50 -2.77 -10.34
C TYR A 34 -3.69 -3.84 -11.43
N GLN A 35 -2.60 -4.15 -12.11
CA GLN A 35 -2.48 -5.32 -12.98
C GLN A 35 -1.36 -6.18 -12.43
N TYR A 36 -1.69 -7.37 -11.98
CA TYR A 36 -0.74 -8.31 -11.38
C TYR A 36 -0.35 -9.36 -12.41
N GLU A 37 0.93 -9.77 -12.38
CA GLU A 37 1.46 -10.86 -13.18
C GLU A 37 1.94 -11.96 -12.24
N ALA A 38 1.46 -13.19 -12.43
CA ALA A 38 1.86 -14.33 -11.61
C ALA A 38 3.36 -14.62 -11.77
N GLY A 39 4.04 -14.90 -10.66
CA GLY A 39 5.49 -15.09 -10.59
C GLY A 39 6.30 -13.79 -10.59
N SER A 40 5.66 -12.61 -10.70
CA SER A 40 6.37 -11.34 -10.64
C SER A 40 6.90 -11.05 -9.23
N SER A 41 8.04 -10.36 -9.19
CA SER A 41 8.65 -9.87 -7.95
C SER A 41 9.08 -8.41 -8.14
N ALA A 42 8.86 -7.58 -7.14
CA ALA A 42 9.24 -6.18 -7.13
C ALA A 42 9.83 -5.79 -5.78
N GLN A 43 10.82 -4.90 -5.80
CA GLN A 43 11.22 -4.18 -4.60
C GLN A 43 10.42 -2.88 -4.51
N GLN A 44 9.86 -2.63 -3.33
CA GLN A 44 9.12 -1.42 -3.03
C GLN A 44 9.79 -0.71 -1.85
N GLN A 45 9.83 0.61 -1.91
CA GLN A 45 10.32 1.43 -0.81
C GLN A 45 9.19 2.34 -0.35
N PHE A 46 8.87 2.26 0.93
CA PHE A 46 7.98 3.19 1.60
C PHE A 46 8.82 4.19 2.37
N VAL A 47 8.68 5.47 2.04
CA VAL A 47 9.34 6.57 2.75
C VAL A 47 8.27 7.41 3.42
N GLN A 48 8.37 7.55 4.74
CA GLN A 48 7.54 8.44 5.53
C GLN A 48 8.41 9.44 6.25
N GLN A 49 8.09 10.72 6.09
CA GLN A 49 8.67 11.80 6.87
C GLN A 49 7.54 12.47 7.66
N SER A 50 7.77 12.74 8.93
CA SER A 50 6.78 13.30 9.83
C SER A 50 7.44 14.30 10.76
N ASP A 51 6.92 15.52 10.78
CA ASP A 51 7.35 16.56 11.70
C ASP A 51 6.23 16.80 12.72
N VAL A 52 6.55 16.68 14.00
CA VAL A 52 5.64 16.91 15.11
C VAL A 52 6.07 18.18 15.82
N SER A 53 5.24 19.22 15.74
CA SER A 53 5.46 20.48 16.44
C SER A 53 4.51 20.58 17.63
N VAL A 54 5.06 20.79 18.83
CA VAL A 54 4.30 21.05 20.05
C VAL A 54 4.72 22.40 20.61
N ALA A 55 3.75 23.26 20.92
CA ALA A 55 3.99 24.49 21.65
C ALA A 55 3.88 24.20 23.16
N VAL A 56 4.95 24.48 23.90
CA VAL A 56 4.98 24.38 25.37
C VAL A 56 5.39 25.75 25.90
N ALA A 57 4.46 26.41 26.60
CA ALA A 57 4.54 27.84 26.91
C ALA A 57 4.78 28.68 25.64
N ASP A 58 5.79 29.56 25.63
CA ASP A 58 6.17 30.43 24.51
C ASP A 58 7.23 29.80 23.57
N GLN A 59 7.53 28.51 23.74
CA GLN A 59 8.52 27.81 22.91
C GLN A 59 7.86 26.77 22.01
N LYS A 60 8.29 26.74 20.73
CA LYS A 60 7.90 25.71 19.77
C LYS A 60 8.97 24.63 19.74
N ILE A 61 8.62 23.44 20.23
CA ILE A 61 9.45 22.24 20.15
C ILE A 61 9.04 21.50 18.87
N THR A 62 9.98 21.24 17.97
CA THR A 62 9.73 20.48 16.74
C THR A 62 10.59 19.23 16.76
N SER A 63 9.96 18.06 16.66
CA SER A 63 10.64 16.77 16.47
C SER A 63 10.38 16.28 15.05
N SER A 64 11.37 15.62 14.45
CA SER A 64 11.25 14.99 13.14
C SER A 64 11.49 13.48 13.25
N LEU A 65 10.70 12.74 12.47
CA LEU A 65 10.79 11.30 12.31
C LEU A 65 10.84 11.01 10.81
N SER A 66 11.87 10.31 10.38
CA SER A 66 11.95 9.73 9.04
C SER A 66 12.04 8.22 9.16
N HIS A 67 11.19 7.51 8.42
CA HIS A 67 11.18 6.05 8.37
C HIS A 67 11.13 5.61 6.91
N THR A 68 12.10 4.80 6.50
CA THR A 68 12.12 4.10 5.24
C THR A 68 12.01 2.60 5.47
N ILE A 69 11.04 1.95 4.83
CA ILE A 69 10.88 0.48 4.84
C ILE A 69 11.05 -0.03 3.42
N ARG A 70 11.96 -0.98 3.23
CA ARG A 70 12.13 -1.70 1.98
C ARG A 70 11.39 -3.03 2.06
N TRP A 71 10.57 -3.29 1.05
CA TRP A 71 9.76 -4.49 0.92
C TRP A 71 10.15 -5.25 -0.34
N ARG A 72 10.24 -6.56 -0.23
CA ARG A 72 10.11 -7.46 -1.39
C ARG A 72 8.65 -7.86 -1.51
N VAL A 73 8.08 -7.66 -2.70
CA VAL A 73 6.72 -8.08 -3.02
C VAL A 73 6.82 -9.19 -4.05
N ASN A 74 6.20 -10.34 -3.79
CA ASN A 74 6.05 -11.41 -4.77
C ASN A 74 4.57 -11.68 -5.01
N VAL A 75 4.19 -11.84 -6.26
CA VAL A 75 2.86 -12.31 -6.68
C VAL A 75 3.00 -13.78 -7.02
N SER A 76 2.45 -14.67 -6.19
CA SER A 76 2.58 -16.11 -6.44
C SER A 76 1.57 -16.60 -7.48
N ASP A 77 0.36 -16.03 -7.46
CA ASP A 77 -0.74 -16.47 -8.32
C ASP A 77 -1.71 -15.31 -8.61
N VAL A 78 -2.44 -15.41 -9.71
CA VAL A 78 -3.52 -14.49 -10.09
C VAL A 78 -4.71 -15.31 -10.57
N SER A 79 -5.80 -15.25 -9.82
CA SER A 79 -7.06 -15.95 -10.09
C SER A 79 -7.84 -15.35 -11.27
N ASP A 80 -8.78 -16.14 -11.80
CA ASP A 80 -9.69 -15.73 -12.89
C ASP A 80 -10.57 -14.51 -12.52
N GLU A 81 -10.82 -14.28 -11.23
CA GLU A 81 -11.56 -13.11 -10.72
C GLU A 81 -10.69 -11.85 -10.58
N SER A 82 -9.46 -11.88 -11.10
CA SER A 82 -8.45 -10.81 -10.97
C SER A 82 -8.01 -10.53 -9.53
N SER A 83 -8.13 -11.52 -8.63
CA SER A 83 -7.50 -11.49 -7.30
C SER A 83 -6.10 -12.10 -7.36
N ALA A 84 -5.12 -11.44 -6.75
CA ALA A 84 -3.73 -11.87 -6.72
C ALA A 84 -3.30 -12.28 -5.31
N ALA A 85 -2.64 -13.44 -5.21
CA ALA A 85 -1.99 -13.90 -3.98
C ALA A 85 -0.62 -13.23 -3.85
N ILE A 86 -0.44 -12.39 -2.83
CA ILE A 86 0.72 -11.54 -2.64
C ILE A 86 1.42 -11.88 -1.32
N SER A 87 2.74 -12.03 -1.38
CA SER A 87 3.63 -12.01 -0.21
C SER A 87 4.43 -10.72 -0.17
N ARG A 88 4.55 -10.09 1.00
CA ARG A 88 5.42 -8.95 1.25
C ARG A 88 6.39 -9.27 2.38
N THR A 89 7.68 -9.15 2.13
CA THR A 89 8.73 -9.36 3.12
C THR A 89 9.44 -8.04 3.40
N ILE A 90 9.61 -7.67 4.67
CA ILE A 90 10.46 -6.53 5.04
C ILE A 90 11.91 -6.92 4.80
N GLU A 91 12.60 -6.25 3.88
CA GLU A 91 14.02 -6.49 3.61
C GLU A 91 14.93 -5.61 4.46
N GLY A 92 14.48 -4.40 4.80
CA GLY A 92 15.29 -3.47 5.55
C GLY A 92 14.48 -2.29 6.06
N VAL A 93 14.97 -1.72 7.14
CA VAL A 93 14.37 -0.57 7.81
C VAL A 93 15.46 0.46 8.10
N LYS A 94 15.15 1.73 7.81
CA LYS A 94 15.94 2.89 8.19
C LYS A 94 15.07 3.87 8.95
N ILE A 95 15.53 4.32 10.11
CA ILE A 95 14.84 5.28 10.97
C ILE A 95 15.81 6.39 11.34
N ALA A 96 15.35 7.63 11.26
CA ALA A 96 16.04 8.78 11.81
C ALA A 96 15.07 9.58 12.68
N ILE A 97 15.49 9.89 13.91
CA ILE A 97 14.71 10.63 14.89
C ILE A 97 15.55 11.82 15.35
N SER A 98 14.98 13.02 15.24
CA SER A 98 15.57 14.24 15.79
C SER A 98 14.56 14.92 16.71
N ALA A 99 14.96 15.19 17.95
CA ALA A 99 14.12 15.88 18.92
C ALA A 99 14.98 16.83 19.77
N PRO A 100 14.49 18.03 20.13
CA PRO A 100 15.24 18.95 20.97
C PRO A 100 15.58 18.32 22.33
N GLY A 101 16.85 18.40 22.73
CA GLY A 101 17.33 17.83 23.99
C GLY A 101 17.70 16.35 23.93
N LEU A 102 17.48 15.67 22.80
CA LEU A 102 17.97 14.32 22.53
C LEU A 102 19.05 14.38 21.45
N GLN A 103 20.06 13.51 21.55
CA GLN A 103 20.97 13.29 20.42
C GLN A 103 20.17 12.68 19.27
N SER A 104 20.51 13.07 18.02
CA SER A 104 19.85 12.50 16.84
C SER A 104 20.14 11.00 16.79
N VAL A 105 19.10 10.19 16.71
CA VAL A 105 19.22 8.73 16.61
C VAL A 105 19.01 8.34 15.16
N GLU A 106 19.99 7.65 14.59
CA GLU A 106 19.88 7.05 13.26
C GLU A 106 20.12 5.56 13.34
N TYR A 107 19.25 4.81 12.67
CA TYR A 107 19.37 3.38 12.46
C TYR A 107 19.15 3.06 10.99
N ASP A 108 19.99 2.19 10.46
CA ASP A 108 19.83 1.57 9.15
C ASP A 108 20.22 0.09 9.27
N THR A 109 19.34 -0.79 8.80
CA THR A 109 19.57 -2.24 8.86
C THR A 109 20.79 -2.66 8.02
N ASP A 110 21.16 -1.85 7.01
CA ASP A 110 22.29 -2.15 6.13
C ASP A 110 23.62 -1.51 6.61
N SER A 111 23.64 -0.72 7.69
CA SER A 111 24.84 -0.02 8.18
C SER A 111 25.32 -0.52 9.54
N ALA A 112 26.54 -0.15 9.90
CA ALA A 112 27.05 -0.35 11.26
C ALA A 112 26.16 0.38 12.27
N GLU A 113 25.92 -0.26 13.41
CA GLU A 113 25.00 0.19 14.45
C GLU A 113 25.61 1.37 15.24
N SER A 114 24.81 2.39 15.54
CA SER A 114 25.16 3.39 16.56
C SER A 114 24.79 2.84 17.95
N GLU A 115 25.59 3.15 18.97
CA GLU A 115 25.37 2.68 20.35
C GLU A 115 24.03 3.19 20.90
N GLU A 116 23.61 4.38 20.46
CA GLU A 116 22.40 5.08 20.87
C GLU A 116 21.11 4.48 20.28
N ALA A 117 21.19 3.70 19.19
CA ALA A 117 20.02 3.05 18.59
C ALA A 117 19.62 1.74 19.29
N SER A 118 20.46 1.21 20.19
CA SER A 118 20.38 -0.15 20.77
C SER A 118 19.04 -0.53 21.39
N GLN A 119 18.27 0.40 21.97
CA GLN A 119 16.97 0.10 22.57
C GLN A 119 15.81 0.04 21.56
N LEU A 120 15.83 0.89 20.53
CA LEU A 120 14.84 0.85 19.43
C LEU A 120 15.10 -0.35 18.50
N LEU A 121 16.36 -0.77 18.46
CA LEU A 121 16.89 -1.79 17.56
C LEU A 121 16.22 -3.15 17.67
N ASP A 122 15.96 -3.66 18.87
CA ASP A 122 15.43 -5.02 19.02
C ASP A 122 14.06 -5.20 18.37
N SER A 123 13.20 -4.19 18.52
CA SER A 123 11.87 -4.20 17.91
C SER A 123 11.92 -4.08 16.38
N ILE A 124 12.86 -3.30 15.85
CA ILE A 124 13.00 -3.08 14.42
C ILE A 124 13.68 -4.28 13.75
N LYS A 125 14.72 -4.84 14.37
CA LYS A 125 15.38 -6.07 13.92
C LYS A 125 14.40 -7.23 13.87
N ALA A 126 13.46 -7.32 14.82
CA ALA A 126 12.42 -8.35 14.83
C ALA A 126 11.43 -8.24 13.65
N MET A 127 11.29 -7.06 13.03
CA MET A 127 10.45 -6.86 11.84
C MET A 127 11.14 -7.26 10.54
N VAL A 128 12.47 -7.18 10.46
CA VAL A 128 13.21 -7.54 9.24
C VAL A 128 13.06 -9.04 8.97
N GLY A 129 12.72 -9.38 7.73
CA GLY A 129 12.40 -10.74 7.32
C GLY A 129 10.95 -11.16 7.60
N LEU A 130 10.14 -10.33 8.27
CA LEU A 130 8.72 -10.62 8.47
C LEU A 130 8.01 -10.68 7.12
N GLU A 131 7.35 -11.79 6.86
CA GLU A 131 6.53 -12.03 5.68
C GLU A 131 5.04 -11.89 6.02
N VAL A 132 4.36 -11.03 5.26
CA VAL A 132 2.90 -10.87 5.29
C VAL A 132 2.35 -11.44 3.98
N LYS A 133 1.38 -12.34 4.07
CA LYS A 133 0.68 -12.90 2.91
C LYS A 133 -0.76 -12.42 2.91
N TYR A 134 -1.28 -12.07 1.74
CA TYR A 134 -2.66 -11.65 1.60
C TYR A 134 -3.10 -11.74 0.14
N ASP A 135 -4.40 -11.76 -0.07
CA ASP A 135 -4.99 -11.67 -1.41
C ASP A 135 -5.43 -10.23 -1.68
N SER A 136 -5.18 -9.75 -2.89
CA SER A 136 -5.57 -8.42 -3.34
C SER A 136 -6.42 -8.48 -4.60
N ASP A 137 -7.61 -7.90 -4.56
CA ASP A 137 -8.42 -7.73 -5.77
C ASP A 137 -7.89 -6.59 -6.67
N ALA A 138 -8.50 -6.44 -7.84
CA ALA A 138 -8.08 -5.46 -8.84
C ALA A 138 -8.32 -3.97 -8.46
N ILE A 139 -9.08 -3.70 -7.39
CA ILE A 139 -9.25 -2.35 -6.84
C ILE A 139 -8.37 -2.13 -5.58
N GLY A 140 -7.61 -3.14 -5.18
CA GLY A 140 -6.68 -3.11 -4.06
C GLY A 140 -7.29 -3.44 -2.69
N ARG A 141 -8.45 -4.11 -2.64
CA ARG A 141 -8.98 -4.62 -1.37
C ARG A 141 -8.18 -5.83 -0.94
N ILE A 142 -7.78 -5.81 0.33
CA ILE A 142 -7.01 -6.89 0.96
C ILE A 142 -7.96 -7.87 1.63
N THR A 143 -7.77 -9.15 1.36
CA THR A 143 -8.47 -10.28 2.00
C THR A 143 -7.46 -11.36 2.41
N ASN A 144 -7.88 -12.31 3.23
CA ASN A 144 -7.05 -13.47 3.63
C ASN A 144 -5.66 -13.10 4.17
N LEU A 145 -5.61 -12.04 4.99
CA LEU A 145 -4.38 -11.58 5.61
C LEU A 145 -3.83 -12.63 6.58
N ALA A 146 -2.63 -13.09 6.31
CA ALA A 146 -1.87 -14.01 7.15
C ALA A 146 -0.50 -13.40 7.48
N VAL A 147 -0.15 -13.45 8.76
CA VAL A 147 1.16 -13.05 9.27
C VAL A 147 1.68 -14.22 10.08
N ASP A 148 2.97 -14.51 9.97
CA ASP A 148 3.60 -15.54 10.80
C ASP A 148 3.48 -15.15 12.28
N LYS A 149 2.75 -15.97 13.04
CA LYS A 149 2.53 -15.76 14.47
C LYS A 149 3.84 -15.72 15.25
N SER A 150 4.84 -16.50 14.86
CA SER A 150 6.15 -16.49 15.50
C SER A 150 6.88 -15.16 15.31
N ALA A 151 6.62 -14.46 14.20
CA ALA A 151 7.16 -13.12 13.96
C ALA A 151 6.43 -12.07 14.82
N LEU A 152 5.11 -12.20 14.98
CA LEU A 152 4.34 -11.36 15.91
C LEU A 152 4.78 -11.55 17.37
N ASP A 153 5.05 -12.78 17.79
CA ASP A 153 5.49 -13.09 19.15
C ASP A 153 6.89 -12.48 19.43
N LYS A 154 7.79 -12.48 18.43
CA LYS A 154 9.11 -11.81 18.52
C LYS A 154 8.96 -10.30 18.67
N ILE A 155 8.10 -9.68 17.86
CA ILE A 155 7.83 -8.24 17.97
C ILE A 155 7.21 -7.91 19.34
N SER A 156 6.19 -8.66 19.78
CA SER A 156 5.56 -8.44 21.07
C SER A 156 6.56 -8.56 22.22
N SER A 157 7.43 -9.57 22.20
CA SER A 157 8.46 -9.76 23.23
C SER A 157 9.49 -8.63 23.23
N SER A 158 9.88 -8.13 22.05
CA SER A 158 10.82 -7.01 21.94
C SER A 158 10.25 -5.69 22.49
N ILE A 159 8.94 -5.44 22.31
CA ILE A 159 8.26 -4.25 22.84
C ILE A 159 8.19 -4.30 24.37
N VAL A 160 7.85 -5.47 24.93
CA VAL A 160 7.76 -5.65 26.39
C VAL A 160 9.14 -5.47 27.03
N ASN A 161 10.20 -6.01 26.41
CA ASN A 161 11.56 -5.85 26.90
C ASN A 161 12.06 -4.40 26.77
N GLY A 162 11.77 -3.72 25.65
CA GLY A 162 12.13 -2.30 25.47
C GLY A 162 11.42 -1.38 26.48
N ALA A 163 10.15 -1.63 26.79
CA ALA A 163 9.40 -0.86 27.77
C ALA A 163 9.90 -1.06 29.22
N ALA A 164 10.41 -2.25 29.55
CA ALA A 164 11.00 -2.52 30.86
C ALA A 164 12.30 -1.75 31.09
N VAL A 165 13.16 -1.64 30.06
CA VAL A 165 14.46 -0.94 30.15
C VAL A 165 14.29 0.57 30.29
N VAL A 166 13.33 1.19 29.59
CA VAL A 166 13.06 2.64 29.70
C VAL A 166 12.60 3.03 31.11
N ASN A 167 11.88 2.14 31.80
CA ASN A 167 11.36 2.41 33.14
C ASN A 167 12.48 2.41 34.20
N GLU A 168 13.51 1.55 34.05
CA GLU A 168 14.66 1.52 34.97
C GLU A 168 15.61 2.70 34.80
N SER A 169 15.83 3.19 33.57
CA SER A 169 16.67 4.36 33.31
C SER A 169 16.10 5.70 33.78
N SER A 170 14.84 5.74 34.24
CA SER A 170 14.21 6.94 34.80
C SER A 170 14.34 7.07 36.33
N LEU A 171 14.97 6.09 36.98
CA LEU A 171 15.14 6.00 38.43
C LEU A 171 16.57 6.24 38.93
N THR A 172 17.49 6.65 38.04
CA THR A 172 18.87 7.04 38.36
C THR A 172 19.18 8.43 37.85
#